data_AF-K2D9T4-F1
#
_entry.id   AF-K2D9T4-F1
#
_cell.length_a   1.000
_cell.length_b   1.000
_cell.length_c   1.000
_cell.angle_alpha   90.00
_cell.angle_beta   90.00
_cell.angle_gamma   90.00
#
_symmetry.space_group_name_H-M   'P 1'
#
loop_
_entity.id
_entity.type
_entity.pdbx_description
1 polymer ?
#
loop_
_entity_poly.entity_id
_entity_poly.type
_entity_poly.pdbx_seq_one_letter_code
_entity_poly.pdbx_strand_id
1 'polypeptide(L)'
;MESTSEKILNYIDKNHRVTGKELTEYLNSISSRAVRKQLKNLVEKNMLQKIGKPPKVWYLLADNKIQTVITIKKNIQTIIDKRYYFISNAGEAQIGWKGFVSWCQKTKQEPIKTSQEYIDTLKKYDRFRKNNLIDGMIKMKSTFKKVFLNQIFYLDFYSIERFGKTKLGQKLLYSKQSQNKELINELIVEIRPQILKVISKYDINGVLFIPPSVKREIQFMKELEKQLHLLIKPLNVGKIKTPIIIPQKTLSKLEDRIENAKQTIIVQDDNSYKNILLIDDAVGSGATLNETAKQIKQKNLCTGQIIGLAITGSFKGFDVISEV
;
A
#
# COMPACT_ATOMS: atom_id res chain seq x y z
N MET A 1 6.42 -32.18 40.52
CA MET A 1 7.49 -31.73 39.62
C MET A 1 6.90 -30.74 38.64
N GLU A 2 7.49 -29.57 38.52
CA GLU A 2 7.05 -28.55 37.56
C GLU A 2 7.39 -28.99 36.12
N SER A 3 6.42 -28.88 35.23
CA SER A 3 6.58 -29.22 33.81
C SER A 3 7.50 -28.24 33.10
N THR A 4 8.12 -28.65 32.00
CA THR A 4 8.95 -27.75 31.16
C THR A 4 8.18 -26.51 30.71
N SER A 5 6.89 -26.65 30.40
CA SER A 5 6.04 -25.54 29.97
C SER A 5 5.82 -24.51 31.08
N GLU A 6 5.58 -24.96 32.31
CA GLU A 6 5.46 -24.08 33.49
C GLU A 6 6.76 -23.34 33.77
N LYS A 7 7.91 -24.03 33.71
CA LYS A 7 9.23 -23.41 33.87
C LYS A 7 9.49 -22.31 32.84
N ILE A 8 9.09 -22.52 31.59
CA ILE A 8 9.19 -21.50 30.52
C ILE A 8 8.30 -20.30 30.83
N LEU A 9 7.05 -20.51 31.21
CA LEU A 9 6.10 -19.43 31.52
C LEU A 9 6.59 -18.61 32.72
N ASN A 10 7.01 -19.25 33.79
CA ASN A 10 7.53 -18.60 35.00
C ASN A 10 8.82 -17.82 34.73
N TYR A 11 9.68 -18.33 33.85
CA TYR A 11 10.89 -17.62 33.45
C TYR A 11 10.57 -16.38 32.62
N ILE A 12 9.60 -16.47 31.70
CA ILE A 12 9.15 -15.33 30.88
C ILE A 12 8.44 -14.29 31.73
N ASP A 13 7.63 -14.70 32.70
CA ASP A 13 6.94 -13.79 33.62
C ASP A 13 7.94 -12.90 34.37
N LYS A 14 9.01 -13.50 34.90
CA LYS A 14 10.08 -12.80 35.62
C LYS A 14 10.92 -11.88 34.74
N ASN A 15 11.21 -12.29 33.51
CA ASN A 15 12.13 -11.57 32.62
C ASN A 15 11.41 -10.66 31.60
N HIS A 16 10.07 -10.69 31.59
CA HIS A 16 9.15 -10.02 30.67
C HIS A 16 9.27 -10.41 29.18
N ARG A 17 10.49 -10.53 28.64
CA ARG A 17 10.79 -10.94 27.27
C ARG A 17 12.04 -11.82 27.25
N VAL A 18 12.00 -12.92 26.51
CA VAL A 18 13.16 -13.83 26.41
C VAL A 18 13.33 -14.37 25.00
N THR A 19 14.54 -14.76 24.66
CA THR A 19 14.88 -15.44 23.41
C THR A 19 14.86 -16.96 23.60
N GLY A 20 14.75 -17.69 22.50
CA GLY A 20 14.91 -19.15 22.53
C GLY A 20 16.30 -19.59 22.99
N LYS A 21 17.32 -18.74 22.85
CA LYS A 21 18.68 -19.01 23.32
C LYS A 21 18.75 -18.95 24.84
N GLU A 22 18.27 -17.86 25.44
CA GLU A 22 18.21 -17.68 26.89
C GLU A 22 17.41 -18.81 27.57
N LEU A 23 16.29 -19.24 26.98
CA LEU A 23 15.52 -20.38 27.50
C LEU A 23 16.26 -21.71 27.39
N THR A 24 17.08 -21.89 26.35
CA THR A 24 17.90 -23.10 26.22
C THR A 24 18.98 -23.14 27.31
N GLU A 25 19.64 -21.99 27.54
CA GLU A 25 20.65 -21.81 28.59
C GLU A 25 20.07 -21.88 30.01
N TYR A 26 18.83 -21.43 30.20
CA TYR A 26 18.15 -21.54 31.49
C TYR A 26 17.75 -22.97 31.81
N LEU A 27 17.16 -23.68 30.84
CA LEU A 27 16.61 -25.01 31.11
C LEU A 27 17.68 -26.09 31.23
N ASN A 28 18.81 -25.98 30.49
CA ASN A 28 20.02 -26.83 30.46
C ASN A 28 19.85 -28.36 30.37
N SER A 29 18.64 -28.87 30.56
CA SER A 29 18.24 -30.27 30.66
C SER A 29 17.56 -30.76 29.39
N ILE A 30 17.27 -29.86 28.45
CA ILE A 30 16.63 -30.17 27.17
C ILE A 30 17.33 -29.45 26.02
N SER A 31 17.37 -30.12 24.87
CA SER A 31 18.01 -29.56 23.67
C SER A 31 17.30 -28.30 23.17
N SER A 32 18.02 -27.44 22.46
CA SER A 32 17.46 -26.26 21.78
C SER A 32 16.28 -26.60 20.85
N ARG A 33 16.28 -27.80 20.25
CA ARG A 33 15.17 -28.30 19.43
C ARG A 33 13.91 -28.60 20.27
N ALA A 34 14.08 -29.18 21.45
CA ALA A 34 12.99 -29.44 22.39
C ALA A 34 12.40 -28.13 22.93
N VAL A 35 13.24 -27.14 23.29
CA VAL A 35 12.78 -25.79 23.68
C VAL A 35 11.94 -25.16 22.58
N ARG A 36 12.40 -25.18 21.33
CA ARG A 36 11.65 -24.63 20.18
C ARG A 36 10.32 -25.34 19.95
N LYS A 37 10.24 -26.66 20.17
CA LYS A 37 8.98 -27.42 20.09
C LYS A 37 8.00 -26.97 21.18
N GLN A 38 8.47 -26.80 22.41
CA GLN A 38 7.63 -26.30 23.52
C GLN A 38 7.16 -24.87 23.29
N LEU A 39 8.04 -23.98 22.82
CA LEU A 39 7.67 -22.61 22.47
C LEU A 39 6.63 -22.56 21.36
N LYS A 40 6.77 -23.39 20.31
CA LYS A 40 5.75 -23.51 19.26
C LYS A 40 4.40 -23.92 19.85
N ASN A 41 4.37 -24.95 20.69
CA ASN A 41 3.14 -25.41 21.34
C ASN A 41 2.50 -24.33 22.23
N LEU A 42 3.31 -23.59 23.01
CA LEU A 42 2.82 -22.52 23.89
C LEU A 42 2.29 -21.31 23.10
N VAL A 43 2.89 -21.00 21.95
CA VAL A 43 2.38 -19.99 21.02
C VAL A 43 1.07 -20.46 20.37
N GLU A 44 0.99 -21.71 19.92
CA GLU A 44 -0.25 -22.29 19.36
C GLU A 44 -1.40 -22.32 20.37
N LYS A 45 -1.09 -22.51 21.66
CA LYS A 45 -2.05 -22.45 22.77
C LYS A 45 -2.38 -21.03 23.23
N ASN A 46 -1.89 -19.99 22.54
CA ASN A 46 -2.05 -18.57 22.93
C ASN A 46 -1.55 -18.25 24.35
N MET A 47 -0.60 -19.01 24.90
CA MET A 47 0.01 -18.71 26.21
C MET A 47 1.21 -17.77 26.07
N LEU A 48 1.85 -17.78 24.90
CA LEU A 48 2.98 -16.92 24.55
C LEU A 48 2.71 -16.16 23.26
N GLN A 49 3.22 -14.94 23.17
CA GLN A 49 3.35 -14.18 21.93
C GLN A 49 4.80 -14.21 21.46
N LYS A 50 4.99 -14.34 20.14
CA LYS A 50 6.30 -14.38 19.48
C LYS A 50 6.50 -13.10 18.69
N ILE A 51 7.55 -12.34 19.00
CA ILE A 51 7.90 -11.09 18.32
C ILE A 51 9.24 -11.24 17.58
N GLY A 52 9.31 -10.68 16.38
CA GLY A 52 10.51 -10.69 15.54
C GLY A 52 10.60 -11.89 14.58
N LYS A 53 11.60 -11.85 13.70
CA LYS A 53 11.91 -12.91 12.73
C LYS A 53 13.29 -13.50 13.04
N PRO A 54 13.53 -14.80 12.76
CA PRO A 54 14.86 -15.39 12.89
C PRO A 54 15.95 -14.55 12.22
N PRO A 55 17.14 -14.42 12.82
CA PRO A 55 17.60 -15.12 14.03
C PRO A 55 17.19 -14.45 15.36
N LYS A 56 16.61 -13.25 15.35
CA LYS A 56 16.25 -12.49 16.57
C LYS A 56 14.76 -12.58 16.86
N VAL A 57 14.40 -13.55 17.69
CA VAL A 57 13.02 -13.82 18.10
C VAL A 57 12.91 -13.73 19.61
N TRP A 58 11.88 -13.01 20.07
CA TRP A 58 11.52 -12.85 21.47
C TRP A 58 10.17 -13.51 21.76
N TYR A 59 10.01 -13.99 22.98
CA TYR A 59 8.80 -14.59 23.53
C TYR A 59 8.40 -13.83 24.79
N LEU A 60 7.12 -13.56 24.93
CA LEU A 60 6.49 -12.88 26.07
C LEU A 60 5.18 -13.58 26.40
N LEU A 61 4.68 -13.40 27.63
CA LEU A 61 3.36 -13.89 28.00
C LEU A 61 2.30 -13.27 27.09
N ALA A 62 1.32 -14.06 26.68
CA ALA A 62 0.19 -13.51 25.97
C ALA A 62 -0.65 -12.66 26.93
N ASP A 63 -1.00 -11.45 26.51
CA ASP A 63 -2.01 -10.66 27.20
C ASP A 63 -3.33 -11.45 27.22
N ASN A 64 -3.77 -11.89 28.40
CA ASN A 64 -5.08 -12.49 28.66
C ASN A 64 -6.22 -11.46 28.52
N LYS A 65 -6.13 -10.53 27.56
CA LYS A 65 -7.32 -9.83 27.09
C LYS A 65 -8.16 -10.88 26.40
N ILE A 66 -9.21 -11.33 27.09
CA ILE A 66 -10.31 -12.09 26.51
C ILE A 66 -10.59 -11.45 25.14
N GLN A 67 -10.20 -12.13 24.06
CA GLN A 67 -10.65 -11.73 22.73
C GLN A 67 -12.15 -11.99 22.76
N THR A 68 -12.92 -10.97 23.10
CA THR A 68 -14.36 -11.00 22.93
C THR A 68 -14.58 -11.34 21.47
N VAL A 69 -15.13 -12.53 21.21
CA VAL A 69 -15.45 -12.97 19.86
C VAL A 69 -16.66 -12.15 19.43
N ILE A 70 -16.39 -10.96 18.89
CA ILE A 70 -17.44 -10.07 18.39
C ILE A 70 -17.96 -10.69 17.11
N THR A 71 -19.18 -11.23 17.19
CA THR A 71 -19.86 -11.86 16.06
C THR A 71 -20.68 -10.81 15.32
N ILE A 72 -20.65 -10.87 13.98
CA ILE A 72 -21.38 -9.97 13.10
C ILE A 72 -22.08 -10.74 11.98
N LYS A 73 -23.06 -10.12 11.32
CA LYS A 73 -23.72 -10.67 10.14
C LYS A 73 -22.69 -11.08 9.07
N LYS A 74 -22.82 -12.32 8.57
CA LYS A 74 -21.90 -12.95 7.61
C LYS A 74 -21.69 -12.15 6.33
N ASN A 75 -22.71 -11.43 5.85
CA ASN A 75 -22.61 -10.58 4.66
C ASN A 75 -21.67 -9.38 4.89
N ILE A 76 -21.77 -8.71 6.04
CA ILE A 76 -20.89 -7.60 6.42
C ILE A 76 -19.47 -8.12 6.60
N GLN A 77 -19.32 -9.22 7.34
CA GLN A 77 -18.03 -9.86 7.57
C GLN A 77 -17.31 -10.17 6.25
N THR A 78 -18.01 -10.76 5.28
CA THR A 78 -17.44 -11.11 3.96
C THR A 78 -16.89 -9.89 3.22
N ILE A 79 -17.59 -8.75 3.29
CA ILE A 79 -17.13 -7.50 2.64
C ILE A 79 -15.88 -6.96 3.34
N ILE A 80 -15.89 -6.95 4.68
CA ILE A 80 -14.76 -6.47 5.48
C ILE A 80 -13.54 -7.38 5.28
N ASP A 81 -13.71 -8.70 5.31
CA ASP A 81 -12.65 -9.70 5.05
C ASP A 81 -11.94 -9.47 3.73
N LYS A 82 -12.70 -9.07 2.71
CA LYS A 82 -12.15 -8.76 1.39
C LYS A 82 -11.42 -7.41 1.34
N ARG A 83 -11.98 -6.38 1.98
CA ARG A 83 -11.64 -4.97 1.71
C ARG A 83 -10.89 -4.25 2.82
N TYR A 84 -10.87 -4.78 4.04
CA TYR A 84 -10.19 -4.15 5.16
C TYR A 84 -8.80 -4.73 5.37
N TYR A 85 -7.83 -3.85 5.61
CA TYR A 85 -6.45 -4.22 5.83
C TYR A 85 -5.83 -3.21 6.78
N PHE A 86 -5.39 -3.70 7.93
CA PHE A 86 -4.80 -2.91 8.99
C PHE A 86 -3.38 -3.40 9.25
N ILE A 87 -2.43 -2.49 9.42
CA ILE A 87 -1.11 -2.85 9.95
C ILE A 87 -1.03 -2.31 11.37
N SER A 88 -0.73 -3.20 12.32
CA SER A 88 -0.57 -2.83 13.72
C SER A 88 0.71 -1.99 13.92
N ASN A 89 0.82 -1.31 15.07
CA ASN A 89 2.05 -0.59 15.42
C ASN A 89 3.27 -1.52 15.53
N ALA A 90 3.05 -2.83 15.71
CA ALA A 90 4.10 -3.85 15.72
C ALA A 90 4.51 -4.31 14.31
N GLY A 91 3.90 -3.76 13.26
CA GLY A 91 4.18 -4.13 11.87
C GLY A 91 3.46 -5.40 11.39
N GLU A 92 2.47 -5.88 12.13
CA GLU A 92 1.70 -7.07 11.74
C GLU A 92 0.53 -6.70 10.83
N ALA A 93 0.44 -7.38 9.68
CA ALA A 93 -0.71 -7.27 8.79
C ALA A 93 -1.91 -8.05 9.37
N GLN A 94 -3.00 -7.35 9.60
CA GLN A 94 -4.27 -7.89 10.07
C GLN A 94 -5.34 -7.61 9.02
N ILE A 95 -5.78 -8.68 8.35
CA ILE A 95 -6.72 -8.61 7.24
C ILE A 95 -8.14 -8.81 7.79
N GLY A 96 -9.10 -8.12 7.19
CA GLY A 96 -10.50 -8.43 7.39
C GLY A 96 -11.07 -8.03 8.73
N TRP A 97 -12.04 -8.81 9.21
CA TRP A 97 -12.75 -8.57 10.46
C TRP A 97 -11.82 -8.47 11.65
N LYS A 98 -10.78 -9.33 11.69
CA LYS A 98 -9.74 -9.26 12.73
C LYS A 98 -9.07 -7.89 12.75
N GLY A 99 -8.59 -7.42 11.60
CA GLY A 99 -7.96 -6.10 11.48
C GLY A 99 -8.93 -4.95 11.78
N PHE A 100 -10.19 -5.09 11.38
CA PHE A 100 -11.23 -4.11 11.64
C PHE A 100 -11.53 -3.95 13.13
N VAL A 101 -11.68 -5.06 13.86
CA VAL A 101 -11.88 -5.05 15.31
C VAL A 101 -10.67 -4.46 16.01
N SER A 102 -9.45 -4.83 15.62
CA SER A 102 -8.23 -4.26 16.20
C SER A 102 -8.12 -2.75 15.97
N TRP A 103 -8.50 -2.27 14.79
CA TRP A 103 -8.57 -0.83 14.52
C TRP A 103 -9.64 -0.16 15.40
N CYS A 104 -10.86 -0.70 15.48
CA CYS A 104 -11.93 -0.16 16.30
C CYS A 104 -11.51 -0.04 17.76
N GLN A 105 -10.91 -1.09 18.33
CA GLN A 105 -10.38 -1.09 19.69
C GLN A 105 -9.31 -0.01 19.90
N LYS A 106 -8.38 0.13 18.96
CA LYS A 106 -7.34 1.18 18.98
C LYS A 106 -7.95 2.58 18.96
N THR A 107 -9.03 2.78 18.20
CA THR A 107 -9.72 4.07 18.06
C THR A 107 -10.88 4.28 19.04
N LYS A 108 -11.06 3.37 20.01
CA LYS A 108 -12.16 3.39 20.98
C LYS A 108 -13.56 3.48 20.33
N GLN A 109 -13.77 2.70 19.27
CA GLN A 109 -15.03 2.60 18.53
C GLN A 109 -15.71 1.26 18.80
N GLU A 110 -17.05 1.23 18.73
CA GLU A 110 -17.84 0.00 18.87
C GLU A 110 -17.87 -0.76 17.53
N PRO A 111 -17.32 -1.99 17.43
CA PRO A 111 -17.11 -2.65 16.14
C PRO A 111 -18.38 -2.96 15.33
N ILE A 112 -19.50 -3.30 15.98
CA ILE A 112 -20.72 -3.70 15.27
C ILE A 112 -21.34 -2.48 14.58
N LYS A 113 -21.55 -1.38 15.29
CA LYS A 113 -22.03 -0.11 14.73
C LYS A 113 -21.08 0.43 13.66
N THR A 114 -19.79 0.42 13.96
CA THR A 114 -18.75 0.98 13.09
C THR A 114 -18.62 0.21 11.78
N SER A 115 -18.87 -1.11 11.80
CA SER A 115 -18.88 -1.93 10.59
C SER A 115 -19.97 -1.50 9.60
N GLN A 116 -21.16 -1.12 10.08
CA GLN A 116 -22.25 -0.69 9.23
C GLN A 116 -21.91 0.64 8.54
N GLU A 117 -21.35 1.56 9.32
CA GLU A 117 -20.87 2.85 8.82
C GLU A 117 -19.77 2.66 7.78
N TYR A 118 -18.85 1.71 7.99
CA TYR A 118 -17.82 1.35 7.01
C TYR A 118 -18.42 0.84 5.70
N ILE A 119 -19.41 -0.05 5.76
CA ILE A 119 -20.11 -0.55 4.58
C ILE A 119 -20.82 0.58 3.83
N ASP A 120 -21.47 1.49 4.53
CA ASP A 120 -22.19 2.59 3.89
C ASP A 120 -21.23 3.62 3.26
N THR A 121 -20.09 3.87 3.90
CA THR A 121 -18.98 4.63 3.30
C THR A 121 -18.46 3.91 2.04
N LEU A 122 -18.21 2.59 2.08
CA LEU A 122 -17.77 1.86 0.89
C LEU A 122 -18.77 1.97 -0.26
N LYS A 123 -20.08 1.85 0.00
CA LYS A 123 -21.12 2.03 -1.03
C LYS A 123 -21.08 3.43 -1.65
N LYS A 124 -20.84 4.48 -0.85
CA LYS A 124 -20.69 5.86 -1.34
C LYS A 124 -19.54 5.96 -2.35
N TYR A 125 -18.38 5.37 -2.05
CA TYR A 125 -17.21 5.42 -2.91
C TYR A 125 -17.28 4.46 -4.11
N ASP A 126 -17.88 3.28 -3.95
CA ASP A 126 -18.03 2.29 -5.02
C ASP A 126 -18.90 2.81 -6.18
N ARG A 127 -19.77 3.80 -5.96
CA ARG A 127 -20.53 4.47 -7.04
C ARG A 127 -19.64 5.13 -8.08
N PHE A 128 -18.41 5.52 -7.70
CA PHE A 128 -17.43 6.10 -8.62
C PHE A 128 -16.63 5.03 -9.39
N ARG A 129 -16.80 3.76 -9.04
CA ARG A 129 -16.09 2.64 -9.66
C ARG A 129 -16.94 2.05 -10.78
N LYS A 130 -16.39 2.01 -11.99
CA LYS A 130 -16.98 1.34 -13.16
C LYS A 130 -15.96 0.36 -13.72
N ASN A 131 -16.35 -0.89 -13.92
CA ASN A 131 -15.48 -1.96 -14.42
C ASN A 131 -14.17 -2.09 -13.61
N ASN A 132 -14.28 -1.98 -12.29
CA ASN A 132 -13.18 -1.97 -11.31
C ASN A 132 -12.24 -0.76 -11.33
N LEU A 133 -12.44 0.22 -12.22
CA LEU A 133 -11.65 1.46 -12.28
C LEU A 133 -12.44 2.65 -11.76
N ILE A 134 -11.76 3.61 -11.16
CA ILE A 134 -12.33 4.90 -10.76
C ILE A 134 -11.92 5.95 -11.79
N ASP A 135 -12.88 6.72 -12.28
CA ASP A 135 -12.61 7.84 -13.19
C ASP A 135 -12.05 9.05 -12.41
N GLY A 136 -10.81 9.42 -12.69
CA GLY A 136 -10.11 10.56 -12.10
C GLY A 136 -10.31 11.88 -12.85
N MET A 137 -10.98 11.89 -14.01
CA MET A 137 -11.05 13.08 -14.88
C MET A 137 -11.82 14.23 -14.26
N ILE A 138 -12.84 13.94 -13.45
CA ILE A 138 -13.61 14.96 -12.71
C ILE A 138 -12.65 15.79 -11.85
N LYS A 139 -11.73 15.13 -11.15
CA LYS A 139 -10.73 15.78 -10.31
C LYS A 139 -9.76 16.60 -11.16
N MET A 140 -9.18 16.02 -12.20
CA MET A 140 -8.23 16.72 -13.07
C MET A 140 -8.82 18.00 -13.66
N LYS A 141 -10.07 17.95 -14.16
CA LYS A 141 -10.77 19.11 -14.72
C LYS A 141 -11.10 20.18 -13.66
N SER A 142 -11.33 19.77 -12.41
CA SER A 142 -11.53 20.73 -11.31
C SER A 142 -10.23 21.34 -10.80
N THR A 143 -9.09 20.65 -10.97
CA THR A 143 -7.78 21.07 -10.45
C THR A 143 -7.00 21.94 -11.43
N PHE A 144 -7.06 21.66 -12.74
CA PHE A 144 -6.26 22.36 -13.75
C PHE A 144 -7.12 23.13 -14.74
N LYS A 145 -6.69 24.35 -15.08
CA LYS A 145 -7.29 25.12 -16.19
C LYS A 145 -7.21 24.37 -17.53
N LYS A 146 -6.12 23.65 -17.76
CA LYS A 146 -5.89 22.83 -18.95
C LYS A 146 -5.41 21.44 -18.56
N VAL A 147 -6.13 20.43 -19.01
CA VAL A 147 -5.80 19.02 -18.81
C VAL A 147 -5.27 18.46 -20.13
N PHE A 148 -4.09 17.85 -20.10
CA PHE A 148 -3.42 17.29 -21.29
C PHE A 148 -3.67 15.80 -21.45
N LEU A 149 -4.13 15.10 -20.41
CA LEU A 149 -4.58 13.72 -20.45
C LEU A 149 -5.94 13.60 -21.15
N ASN A 150 -6.15 12.53 -21.91
CA ASN A 150 -7.45 12.19 -22.46
C ASN A 150 -8.33 11.52 -21.39
N GLN A 151 -7.74 10.63 -20.59
CA GLN A 151 -8.40 9.91 -19.50
C GLN A 151 -7.43 9.68 -18.35
N ILE A 152 -7.95 9.50 -17.14
CA ILE A 152 -7.17 9.06 -15.98
C ILE A 152 -8.00 8.11 -15.11
N PHE A 153 -7.38 7.01 -14.70
CA PHE A 153 -8.03 5.99 -13.88
C PHE A 153 -7.25 5.72 -12.60
N TYR A 154 -7.99 5.38 -11.54
CA TYR A 154 -7.41 4.83 -10.30
C TYR A 154 -7.86 3.40 -10.09
N LEU A 155 -6.95 2.52 -9.64
CA LEU A 155 -7.32 1.17 -9.24
C LEU A 155 -8.05 1.16 -7.90
N ASP A 156 -7.75 2.10 -7.00
CA ASP A 156 -8.50 2.32 -5.78
C ASP A 156 -8.38 3.77 -5.29
N PHE A 157 -9.19 4.13 -4.29
CA PHE A 157 -8.95 5.34 -3.54
C PHE A 157 -7.74 5.14 -2.61
N TYR A 158 -6.95 6.19 -2.38
CA TYR A 158 -5.86 6.14 -1.41
C TYR A 158 -6.39 6.03 0.03
N SER A 159 -7.39 6.85 0.34
CA SER A 159 -8.10 6.89 1.61
C SER A 159 -9.60 7.15 1.40
N ILE A 160 -10.39 6.76 2.38
CA ILE A 160 -11.81 7.08 2.51
C ILE A 160 -12.03 7.78 3.85
N GLU A 161 -13.02 8.68 3.89
CA GLU A 161 -13.35 9.45 5.09
C GLU A 161 -13.54 8.55 6.31
N ARG A 162 -13.12 9.02 7.50
CA ARG A 162 -13.20 8.34 8.81
C ARG A 162 -12.35 7.07 8.98
N PHE A 163 -12.24 6.22 7.95
CA PHE A 163 -11.59 4.91 8.05
C PHE A 163 -10.13 4.91 7.57
N GLY A 164 -9.66 6.03 7.01
CA GLY A 164 -8.27 6.19 6.60
C GLY A 164 -7.97 5.48 5.29
N LYS A 165 -6.80 4.86 5.19
CA LYS A 165 -6.33 4.25 3.93
C LYS A 165 -7.15 3.01 3.57
N THR A 166 -7.45 2.86 2.29
CA THR A 166 -8.05 1.62 1.76
C THR A 166 -7.06 0.46 1.86
N LYS A 167 -7.50 -0.77 1.61
CA LYS A 167 -6.58 -1.91 1.55
C LYS A 167 -5.45 -1.71 0.54
N LEU A 168 -5.77 -1.21 -0.66
CA LEU A 168 -4.74 -0.95 -1.67
C LEU A 168 -3.84 0.23 -1.26
N GLY A 169 -4.41 1.30 -0.68
CA GLY A 169 -3.64 2.42 -0.16
C GLY A 169 -2.69 2.03 0.97
N GLN A 170 -3.12 1.13 1.86
CA GLN A 170 -2.30 0.65 2.97
C GLN A 170 -1.17 -0.25 2.47
N LYS A 171 -1.45 -1.18 1.55
CA LYS A 171 -0.43 -2.01 0.89
C LYS A 171 0.59 -1.14 0.17
N LEU A 172 0.14 -0.19 -0.65
CA LEU A 172 1.03 0.70 -1.39
C LEU A 172 1.95 1.51 -0.46
N LEU A 173 1.40 2.09 0.61
CA LEU A 173 2.17 2.84 1.59
C LEU A 173 3.31 1.99 2.16
N TYR A 174 2.99 0.79 2.66
CA TYR A 174 4.00 -0.06 3.30
C TYR A 174 4.94 -0.72 2.31
N SER A 175 4.52 -1.03 1.09
CA SER A 175 5.42 -1.46 0.00
C SER A 175 6.48 -0.41 -0.28
N LYS A 176 6.13 0.88 -0.19
CA LYS A 176 7.06 2.00 -0.40
C LYS A 176 7.92 2.33 0.81
N GLN A 177 7.37 2.28 2.03
CA GLN A 177 8.10 2.64 3.24
C GLN A 177 9.02 1.52 3.73
N SER A 178 8.53 0.28 3.78
CA SER A 178 9.29 -0.85 4.33
C SER A 178 10.33 -1.41 3.38
N GLN A 179 10.22 -1.10 2.08
CA GLN A 179 11.05 -1.69 1.02
C GLN A 179 10.99 -3.24 1.02
N ASN A 180 9.94 -3.82 1.59
CA ASN A 180 9.75 -5.27 1.66
C ASN A 180 9.35 -5.82 0.29
N LYS A 181 10.24 -6.61 -0.33
CA LYS A 181 10.03 -7.23 -1.64
C LYS A 181 8.83 -8.17 -1.68
N GLU A 182 8.54 -8.90 -0.60
CA GLU A 182 7.37 -9.79 -0.54
C GLU A 182 6.07 -9.00 -0.71
N LEU A 183 5.92 -7.91 0.04
CA LEU A 183 4.75 -7.04 -0.02
C LEU A 183 4.63 -6.30 -1.37
N ILE A 184 5.77 -5.90 -1.94
CA ILE A 184 5.82 -5.33 -3.30
C ILE A 184 5.31 -6.35 -4.33
N ASN A 185 5.80 -7.60 -4.28
CA ASN A 185 5.41 -8.66 -5.19
C ASN A 185 3.92 -9.00 -5.07
N GLU A 186 3.42 -9.17 -3.83
CA GLU A 186 2.00 -9.40 -3.58
C GLU A 186 1.12 -8.29 -4.17
N LEU A 187 1.52 -7.03 -3.98
CA LEU A 187 0.82 -5.88 -4.52
C LEU A 187 0.83 -5.90 -6.06
N ILE A 188 1.99 -6.16 -6.69
CA ILE A 188 2.12 -6.22 -8.15
C ILE A 188 1.23 -7.32 -8.74
N VAL A 189 1.22 -8.51 -8.13
CA VAL A 189 0.36 -9.63 -8.55
C VAL A 189 -1.11 -9.24 -8.48
N GLU A 190 -1.53 -8.53 -7.43
CA GLU A 190 -2.92 -8.08 -7.25
C GLU A 190 -3.35 -7.06 -8.31
N ILE A 191 -2.48 -6.12 -8.68
CA ILE A 191 -2.83 -5.00 -9.61
C ILE A 191 -2.59 -5.33 -11.08
N ARG A 192 -1.69 -6.27 -11.39
CA ARG A 192 -1.28 -6.62 -12.76
C ARG A 192 -2.48 -6.89 -13.70
N PRO A 193 -3.49 -7.69 -13.33
CA PRO A 193 -4.62 -7.97 -14.22
C PRO A 193 -5.39 -6.71 -14.61
N GLN A 194 -5.47 -5.71 -13.74
CA GLN A 194 -6.17 -4.46 -14.03
C GLN A 194 -5.37 -3.57 -14.96
N ILE A 195 -4.04 -3.51 -14.78
CA ILE A 195 -3.13 -2.78 -15.68
C ILE A 195 -3.20 -3.36 -17.09
N LEU A 196 -3.14 -4.69 -17.22
CA LEU A 196 -3.24 -5.37 -18.52
C LEU A 196 -4.61 -5.14 -19.19
N LYS A 197 -5.69 -5.10 -18.41
CA LYS A 197 -7.03 -4.75 -18.93
C LYS A 197 -7.08 -3.32 -19.47
N VAL A 198 -6.45 -2.35 -18.80
CA VAL A 198 -6.37 -0.97 -19.30
C VAL A 198 -5.57 -0.92 -20.60
N ILE A 199 -4.42 -1.59 -20.64
CA ILE A 199 -3.56 -1.68 -21.83
C ILE A 199 -4.35 -2.21 -23.04
N SER A 200 -5.05 -3.33 -22.86
CA SER A 200 -5.83 -3.95 -23.94
C SER A 200 -7.05 -3.11 -24.32
N LYS A 201 -7.77 -2.54 -23.35
CA LYS A 201 -8.98 -1.75 -23.63
C LYS A 201 -8.72 -0.52 -24.49
N TYR A 202 -7.54 0.07 -24.39
CA TYR A 202 -7.20 1.32 -25.07
C TYR A 202 -6.10 1.15 -26.13
N ASP A 203 -5.80 -0.07 -26.55
CA ASP A 203 -4.79 -0.38 -27.57
C ASP A 203 -3.46 0.36 -27.31
N ILE A 204 -2.98 0.28 -26.07
CA ILE A 204 -1.77 0.99 -25.65
C ILE A 204 -0.54 0.39 -26.34
N ASN A 205 0.25 1.24 -27.00
CA ASN A 205 1.51 0.84 -27.63
C ASN A 205 2.73 1.62 -27.13
N GLY A 206 2.54 2.57 -26.21
CA GLY A 206 3.60 3.21 -25.44
C GLY A 206 3.29 3.18 -23.95
N VAL A 207 4.27 2.88 -23.10
CA VAL A 207 4.09 2.91 -21.63
C VAL A 207 5.17 3.75 -20.97
N LEU A 208 4.79 4.58 -20.00
CA LEU A 208 5.72 5.37 -19.21
C LEU A 208 5.45 5.12 -17.73
N PHE A 209 6.44 4.62 -17.01
CA PHE A 209 6.40 4.53 -15.55
C PHE A 209 6.95 5.83 -14.96
N ILE A 210 6.14 6.52 -14.17
CA ILE A 210 6.54 7.80 -13.59
C ILE A 210 7.72 7.59 -12.62
N PRO A 211 8.84 8.31 -12.78
CA PRO A 211 10.03 8.08 -11.99
C PRO A 211 9.82 8.52 -10.54
N PRO A 212 10.31 7.75 -9.55
CA PRO A 212 10.10 8.03 -8.13
C PRO A 212 10.70 9.38 -7.72
N SER A 213 10.07 10.05 -6.75
CA SER A 213 10.51 11.38 -6.26
C SER A 213 11.45 11.35 -5.07
N VAL A 214 11.54 10.22 -4.36
CA VAL A 214 12.39 10.08 -3.17
C VAL A 214 13.36 8.93 -3.39
N LYS A 215 14.64 9.14 -3.05
CA LYS A 215 15.67 8.11 -3.12
C LYS A 215 15.36 7.00 -2.09
N ARG A 216 15.35 5.77 -2.58
CA ARG A 216 15.15 4.50 -1.85
C ARG A 216 15.96 3.44 -2.57
N GLU A 217 16.42 2.44 -1.84
CA GLU A 217 17.17 1.30 -2.37
C GLU A 217 16.29 0.47 -3.30
N ILE A 218 15.07 0.16 -2.85
CA ILE A 218 14.06 -0.57 -3.62
C ILE A 218 12.90 0.39 -3.93
N GLN A 219 12.66 0.60 -5.23
CA GLN A 219 11.63 1.51 -5.72
C GLN A 219 10.46 0.71 -6.29
N PHE A 220 9.28 0.88 -5.69
CA PHE A 220 8.06 0.18 -6.13
C PHE A 220 7.81 0.30 -7.63
N MET A 221 7.93 1.50 -8.22
CA MET A 221 7.68 1.71 -9.65
C MET A 221 8.67 0.96 -10.55
N LYS A 222 9.93 0.81 -10.13
CA LYS A 222 10.93 0.03 -10.88
C LYS A 222 10.65 -1.47 -10.79
N GLU A 223 10.25 -1.95 -9.61
CA GLU A 223 9.84 -3.35 -9.44
C GLU A 223 8.57 -3.66 -10.23
N LEU A 224 7.61 -2.72 -10.25
CA LEU A 224 6.39 -2.83 -11.06
C LEU A 224 6.72 -2.93 -12.55
N GLU A 225 7.56 -2.03 -13.07
CA GLU A 225 8.03 -2.06 -14.46
C GLU A 225 8.68 -3.40 -14.80
N LYS A 226 9.65 -3.83 -13.98
CA LYS A 226 10.37 -5.10 -14.18
C LYS A 226 9.44 -6.30 -14.20
N GLN A 227 8.51 -6.38 -13.25
CA GLN A 227 7.65 -7.56 -13.07
C GLN A 227 6.47 -7.60 -14.02
N LEU A 228 5.99 -6.46 -14.55
CA LEU A 228 4.91 -6.48 -15.52
C LEU A 228 5.33 -7.17 -16.83
N HIS A 229 6.62 -7.14 -17.19
CA HIS A 229 7.15 -7.75 -18.42
C HIS A 229 6.30 -7.41 -19.65
N LEU A 230 5.98 -6.12 -19.82
CA LEU A 230 5.16 -5.65 -20.92
C LEU A 230 5.95 -5.75 -22.23
N LEU A 231 5.36 -6.35 -23.26
CA LEU A 231 5.89 -6.35 -24.62
C LEU A 231 5.57 -5.04 -25.36
N ILE A 232 5.52 -3.94 -24.62
CA ILE A 232 5.13 -2.62 -25.10
C ILE A 232 6.34 -1.71 -24.94
N LYS A 233 6.55 -0.84 -25.93
CA LYS A 233 7.70 0.05 -25.96
C LYS A 233 7.64 1.04 -24.78
N PRO A 234 8.66 1.07 -23.91
CA PRO A 234 8.73 2.03 -22.83
C PRO A 234 9.15 3.40 -23.38
N LEU A 235 8.55 4.46 -22.85
CA LEU A 235 8.96 5.82 -23.13
C LEU A 235 10.15 6.22 -22.23
N ASN A 236 11.12 6.91 -22.82
CA ASN A 236 12.26 7.41 -22.05
C ASN A 236 11.89 8.70 -21.29
N VAL A 237 12.09 8.69 -19.97
CA VAL A 237 11.87 9.85 -19.09
C VAL A 237 13.04 10.02 -18.13
N GLY A 238 13.65 11.19 -18.18
CA GLY A 238 14.72 11.60 -17.29
C GLY A 238 14.18 12.36 -16.09
N LYS A 239 14.78 12.13 -14.91
CA LYS A 239 14.57 12.99 -13.74
C LYS A 239 15.79 13.88 -13.52
N ILE A 240 15.63 15.20 -13.69
CA ILE A 240 16.70 16.16 -13.43
C ILE A 240 16.99 16.19 -11.92
N LYS A 241 18.27 16.07 -11.56
CA LYS A 241 18.73 16.18 -10.17
C LYS A 241 19.12 17.63 -9.90
N THR A 242 18.38 18.28 -9.02
CA THR A 242 18.78 19.55 -8.40
C THR A 242 19.70 19.29 -7.19
N PRO A 243 20.51 20.28 -6.75
CA PRO A 243 21.37 20.13 -5.57
C PRO A 243 20.59 19.73 -4.31
N ILE A 244 19.38 20.29 -4.15
CA ILE A 244 18.43 19.93 -3.09
C ILE A 244 17.25 19.20 -3.71
N ILE A 245 17.01 17.96 -3.29
CA ILE A 245 15.88 17.15 -3.74
C ILE A 245 14.66 17.52 -2.90
N ILE A 246 13.67 18.15 -3.52
CA ILE A 246 12.41 18.48 -2.86
C ILE A 246 11.35 17.44 -3.28
N PRO A 247 10.82 16.63 -2.35
CA PRO A 247 9.73 15.72 -2.65
C PRO A 247 8.47 16.51 -3.00
N GLN A 248 7.88 16.28 -4.17
CA GLN A 248 6.67 17.01 -4.60
C GLN A 248 5.50 16.92 -3.60
N LYS A 249 5.44 15.86 -2.78
CA LYS A 249 4.42 15.65 -1.75
C LYS A 249 4.54 16.61 -0.56
N THR A 250 5.70 17.23 -0.33
CA THR A 250 5.89 18.24 0.74
C THR A 250 5.41 19.63 0.34
N LEU A 251 5.21 19.88 -0.96
CA LEU A 251 4.71 21.16 -1.47
C LEU A 251 3.21 21.27 -1.21
N SER A 252 2.75 22.31 -0.55
CA SER A 252 1.33 22.48 -0.21
C SER A 252 0.51 23.11 -1.36
N LYS A 253 1.10 24.05 -2.11
CA LYS A 253 0.43 24.76 -3.21
C LYS A 253 0.47 23.97 -4.53
N LEU A 254 -0.56 24.13 -5.35
CA LEU A 254 -0.68 23.44 -6.63
C LEU A 254 0.36 23.96 -7.62
N GLU A 255 0.57 25.27 -7.65
CA GLU A 255 1.49 25.98 -8.54
C GLU A 255 2.92 25.48 -8.33
N ASP A 256 3.35 25.38 -7.07
CA ASP A 256 4.66 24.87 -6.69
C ASP A 256 4.85 23.42 -7.16
N ARG A 257 3.79 22.59 -7.07
CA ARG A 257 3.83 21.20 -7.56
C ARG A 257 3.92 21.11 -9.08
N ILE A 258 3.28 22.02 -9.81
CA ILE A 258 3.35 22.10 -11.27
C ILE A 258 4.76 22.52 -11.68
N GLU A 259 5.32 23.57 -11.05
CA GLU A 259 6.67 24.04 -11.35
C GLU A 259 7.72 22.97 -11.03
N ASN A 260 7.61 22.31 -9.88
CA ASN A 260 8.47 21.19 -9.53
C ASN A 260 8.39 20.04 -10.55
N ALA A 261 7.19 19.65 -10.99
CA ALA A 261 7.04 18.60 -12.01
C ALA A 261 7.70 19.00 -13.33
N LYS A 262 7.44 20.24 -13.77
CA LYS A 262 7.99 20.81 -15.00
C LYS A 262 9.52 20.85 -15.00
N GLN A 263 10.14 21.19 -13.88
CA GLN A 263 11.60 21.29 -13.77
C GLN A 263 12.29 19.93 -13.57
N THR A 264 11.62 18.97 -12.93
CA THR A 264 12.28 17.73 -12.50
C THR A 264 12.02 16.55 -13.41
N ILE A 265 10.93 16.53 -14.19
CA ILE A 265 10.58 15.41 -15.08
C ILE A 265 10.67 15.87 -16.52
N ILE A 266 11.54 15.22 -17.30
CA ILE A 266 11.77 15.55 -18.71
C ILE A 266 11.56 14.30 -19.56
N VAL A 267 10.64 14.40 -20.52
CA VAL A 267 10.45 13.35 -21.53
C VAL A 267 11.62 13.43 -22.52
N GLN A 268 12.39 12.36 -22.66
CA GLN A 268 13.62 12.28 -23.48
C GLN A 268 13.47 11.29 -24.64
N ASP A 269 12.25 11.13 -25.13
CA ASP A 269 11.92 10.22 -26.22
C ASP A 269 11.65 11.01 -27.51
N ASP A 270 12.01 10.42 -28.64
CA ASP A 270 11.83 10.95 -29.99
C ASP A 270 10.96 10.03 -30.86
N ASN A 271 10.50 8.90 -30.31
CA ASN A 271 9.63 7.96 -31.01
C ASN A 271 8.18 8.43 -31.05
N SER A 272 7.45 8.01 -32.09
CA SER A 272 6.00 8.21 -32.19
C SER A 272 5.23 7.00 -31.67
N TYR A 273 4.18 7.27 -30.89
CA TYR A 273 3.28 6.29 -30.30
C TYR A 273 1.84 6.60 -30.71
N LYS A 274 0.99 5.57 -30.78
CA LYS A 274 -0.44 5.71 -31.06
C LYS A 274 -1.18 6.09 -29.79
N ASN A 275 -1.16 5.20 -28.78
CA ASN A 275 -1.77 5.44 -27.49
C ASN A 275 -0.75 5.17 -26.38
N ILE A 276 -0.62 6.11 -25.45
CA ILE A 276 0.36 6.06 -24.37
C ILE A 276 -0.36 5.88 -23.03
N LEU A 277 0.16 4.98 -22.20
CA LEU A 277 -0.23 4.81 -20.81
C LEU A 277 0.84 5.37 -19.87
N LEU A 278 0.48 6.36 -19.06
CA LEU A 278 1.30 6.87 -17.97
C LEU A 278 0.89 6.16 -16.66
N ILE A 279 1.82 5.48 -15.99
CA ILE A 279 1.56 4.75 -14.75
C ILE A 279 2.27 5.44 -13.59
N ASP A 280 1.49 5.83 -12.56
CA ASP A 280 2.00 6.43 -11.33
C ASP A 280 1.58 5.62 -10.10
N ASP A 281 2.29 5.80 -8.98
CA ASP A 281 1.94 5.11 -7.74
C ASP A 281 0.66 5.67 -7.12
N ALA A 282 0.58 7.00 -6.97
CA ALA A 282 -0.50 7.65 -6.28
C ALA A 282 -0.75 9.07 -6.79
N VAL A 283 -2.01 9.38 -7.15
CA VAL A 283 -2.39 10.68 -7.69
C VAL A 283 -3.07 11.56 -6.63
N GLY A 284 -2.28 12.51 -6.12
CA GLY A 284 -2.73 13.66 -5.34
C GLY A 284 -3.30 14.74 -6.25
N SER A 285 -2.55 15.81 -6.54
CA SER A 285 -3.01 16.85 -7.47
C SER A 285 -3.05 16.39 -8.92
N GLY A 286 -2.22 15.42 -9.32
CA GLY A 286 -2.06 15.00 -10.72
C GLY A 286 -1.11 15.87 -11.54
N ALA A 287 -0.37 16.79 -10.90
CA ALA A 287 0.54 17.72 -11.58
C ALA A 287 1.59 17.00 -12.42
N THR A 288 2.19 15.95 -11.87
CA THR A 288 3.19 15.13 -12.56
C THR A 288 2.66 14.48 -13.84
N LEU A 289 1.51 13.81 -13.77
CA LEU A 289 0.89 13.21 -14.95
C LEU A 289 0.49 14.26 -15.98
N ASN A 290 -0.06 15.40 -15.53
CA ASN A 290 -0.51 16.45 -16.45
C ASN A 290 0.67 17.13 -17.18
N GLU A 291 1.75 17.47 -16.47
CA GLU A 291 2.95 18.06 -17.08
C GLU A 291 3.69 17.06 -17.97
N THR A 292 3.73 15.78 -17.60
CA THR A 292 4.30 14.73 -18.46
C THR A 292 3.50 14.61 -19.76
N ALA A 293 2.15 14.54 -19.66
CA ALA A 293 1.28 14.49 -20.83
C ALA A 293 1.40 15.74 -21.72
N LYS A 294 1.60 16.91 -21.11
CA LYS A 294 1.86 18.16 -21.84
C LYS A 294 3.14 18.08 -22.66
N GLN A 295 4.25 17.63 -22.07
CA GLN A 295 5.52 17.47 -22.78
C GLN A 295 5.41 16.49 -23.95
N ILE A 296 4.72 15.35 -23.75
CA ILE A 296 4.46 14.35 -24.79
C ILE A 296 3.70 14.98 -25.98
N LYS A 297 2.66 15.79 -25.70
CA LYS A 297 1.90 16.50 -26.74
C LYS A 297 2.74 17.55 -27.45
N GLN A 298 3.50 18.35 -26.72
CA GLN A 298 4.34 19.41 -27.29
C GLN A 298 5.44 18.86 -28.20
N LYS A 299 5.94 17.65 -27.90
CA LYS A 299 6.91 16.92 -28.72
C LYS A 299 6.28 16.07 -29.83
N ASN A 300 4.96 16.09 -29.98
CA ASN A 300 4.22 15.28 -30.97
C ASN A 300 4.53 13.76 -30.91
N LEU A 301 4.82 13.24 -29.71
CA LEU A 301 5.15 11.82 -29.52
C LEU A 301 3.91 10.91 -29.52
N CYS A 302 2.70 11.48 -29.48
CA CYS A 302 1.44 10.74 -29.41
C CYS A 302 0.47 11.23 -30.49
N THR A 303 -0.05 10.31 -31.30
CA THR A 303 -1.05 10.61 -32.34
C THR A 303 -2.49 10.35 -31.89
N GLY A 304 -2.68 9.50 -30.89
CA GLY A 304 -3.98 9.13 -30.33
C GLY A 304 -4.18 9.64 -28.91
N GLN A 305 -4.34 8.72 -27.95
CA GLN A 305 -4.73 9.03 -26.57
C GLN A 305 -3.57 8.92 -25.59
N ILE A 306 -3.49 9.87 -24.66
CA ILE A 306 -2.65 9.79 -23.46
C ILE A 306 -3.54 9.47 -22.27
N ILE A 307 -3.33 8.30 -21.68
CA ILE A 307 -4.15 7.76 -20.59
C ILE A 307 -3.29 7.68 -19.33
N GLY A 308 -3.79 8.23 -18.23
CA GLY A 308 -3.20 8.07 -16.91
C GLY A 308 -3.77 6.87 -16.18
N LEU A 309 -2.93 6.14 -15.47
CA LEU A 309 -3.33 5.11 -14.52
C LEU A 309 -2.52 5.31 -13.23
N ALA A 310 -3.22 5.36 -12.10
CA ALA A 310 -2.55 5.32 -10.81
C ALA A 310 -3.07 4.17 -9.95
N ILE A 311 -2.17 3.59 -9.16
CA ILE A 311 -2.55 2.50 -8.25
C ILE A 311 -3.59 3.03 -7.25
N THR A 312 -3.34 4.22 -6.72
CA THR A 312 -4.33 4.91 -5.89
C THR A 312 -4.53 6.36 -6.30
N GLY A 313 -5.71 6.92 -6.02
CA GLY A 313 -5.97 8.35 -6.20
C GLY A 313 -6.78 8.92 -5.04
N SER A 314 -6.62 10.22 -4.75
CA SER A 314 -7.47 10.86 -3.73
C SER A 314 -8.79 11.36 -4.29
N PHE A 315 -9.84 11.30 -3.46
CA PHE A 315 -11.17 11.82 -3.77
C PHE A 315 -11.33 13.21 -3.13
N LYS A 316 -11.70 14.22 -3.94
CA LYS A 316 -12.12 15.58 -3.50
C LYS A 316 -11.40 16.15 -2.26
N GLY A 317 -10.15 16.61 -2.39
CA GLY A 317 -9.50 17.43 -1.34
C GLY A 317 -9.15 16.73 -0.01
N PHE A 318 -9.62 15.51 0.23
CA PHE A 318 -9.33 14.73 1.44
C PHE A 318 -7.97 14.03 1.35
N ASP A 319 -6.92 14.84 1.28
CA ASP A 319 -5.52 14.55 1.56
C ASP A 319 -4.60 14.92 0.39
N VAL A 320 -3.74 15.89 0.68
CA VAL A 320 -2.36 15.82 0.21
C VAL A 320 -1.85 14.46 0.63
N ILE A 321 -1.50 13.61 -0.34
CA ILE A 321 -0.83 12.33 -0.07
C ILE A 321 0.50 12.68 0.58
N SER A 322 0.54 12.81 1.91
CA SER A 322 1.74 12.95 2.71
C SER A 322 2.19 11.54 3.09
N GLU A 323 3.35 11.17 2.56
CA GLU A 323 4.04 9.90 2.87
C GLU A 323 5.29 10.14 3.74
N VAL A 324 5.47 11.38 4.22
CA VAL A 324 6.58 11.79 5.06
C VAL A 324 6.34 11.30 6.48
#